data_AF-B9TTI1-F1
#
_entry.id   AF-B9TTI1-F1
#
_cell.length_a   1.000
_cell.length_b   1.000
_cell.length_c   1.000
_cell.angle_alpha   90.00
_cell.angle_beta   90.00
_cell.angle_gamma   90.00
#
_symmetry.space_group_name_H-M   'P 1'
#
loop_
_entity.id
_entity.type
_entity.pdbx_description
1 polymer ?
#
loop_
_entity_poly.entity_id
_entity_poly.type
_entity_poly.pdbx_seq_one_letter_code
_entity_poly.pdbx_strand_id
1 'polypeptide(L)'
;MIWIILRKRGQMPFGNKWINYLTLLVSVIMLFGSASRNAISGFIVFSLCYLFMVLRESKIGQRVRFFVECTIAIIVVLFFSYGLTGLSFSDLLNQSNRETLLEVALPTFLKSGRMVVGLGLASNEIYGLNQTPYKTYWLDNSYIYVLITSGYLGCVFYVIMTIILFVGLNRVANHALRKIFLSLAIMYMYSAMFETTLFWAGVMQNYIYMIIFLVALSGCFNNPSSDNNIQNISSNNVKK
;
A
#
# COMPACT_ATOMS: atom_id res chain seq x y z
N MET A 1 5.07 4.30 11.01
CA MET A 1 5.71 2.97 11.09
C MET A 1 7.21 3.04 11.41
N ILE A 2 8.05 3.74 10.63
CA ILE A 2 9.49 3.96 10.94
C ILE A 2 9.68 4.42 12.38
N TRP A 3 8.83 5.33 12.84
CA TRP A 3 8.77 5.81 14.21
C TRP A 3 8.52 4.74 15.29
N ILE A 4 7.67 3.76 15.02
CA ILE A 4 7.37 2.65 15.94
C ILE A 4 8.57 1.69 16.00
N ILE A 5 9.22 1.46 14.85
CA ILE A 5 10.43 0.64 14.74
C ILE A 5 11.59 1.30 15.49
N LEU A 6 11.81 2.61 15.27
CA LEU A 6 12.82 3.42 15.93
C LEU A 6 12.59 3.49 17.46
N ARG A 7 11.35 3.76 17.89
CA ARG A 7 10.98 3.77 19.32
C ARG A 7 11.22 2.42 20.00
N LYS A 8 10.94 1.30 19.33
CA LYS A 8 11.25 -0.04 19.87
C LYS A 8 12.75 -0.31 20.00
N ARG A 9 13.58 0.31 19.15
CA ARG A 9 15.05 0.20 19.20
C ARG A 9 15.72 1.23 20.13
N GLY A 10 14.94 2.00 20.90
CA GLY A 10 15.48 3.05 21.78
C GLY A 10 16.08 4.25 21.04
N GLN A 11 15.97 4.30 19.72
CA GLN A 11 16.47 5.40 18.91
C GLN A 11 15.29 6.30 18.56
N MET A 12 15.32 7.56 19.00
CA MET A 12 14.35 8.56 18.52
C MET A 12 14.92 9.23 17.27
N PRO A 13 14.15 9.40 16.18
CA PRO A 13 14.68 9.99 14.94
C PRO A 13 15.19 11.41 15.16
N PHE A 14 14.55 12.15 16.06
CA PHE A 14 15.06 13.40 16.60
C PHE A 14 15.23 13.18 18.11
N GLY A 15 16.42 13.41 18.67
CA GLY A 15 16.72 13.16 20.09
C GLY A 15 15.81 13.90 21.09
N ASN A 16 14.96 14.81 20.61
CA ASN A 16 13.99 15.56 21.39
C ASN A 16 12.54 15.05 21.18
N LYS A 17 11.87 14.68 22.27
CA LYS A 17 10.49 14.16 22.29
C LYS A 17 9.46 15.15 21.72
N TRP A 18 9.68 16.45 21.89
CA TRP A 18 8.73 17.49 21.44
C TRP A 18 8.70 17.66 19.92
N ILE A 19 9.87 17.74 19.29
CA ILE A 19 10.00 17.83 17.82
C ILE A 19 9.30 16.63 17.16
N ASN A 20 9.52 15.48 17.77
CA ASN A 20 8.89 14.23 17.42
C ASN A 20 7.34 14.29 17.43
N TYR A 21 6.72 14.77 18.51
CA TYR A 21 5.26 14.95 18.56
C TYR A 21 4.76 15.99 17.55
N LEU A 22 5.51 17.08 17.36
CA LEU A 22 5.16 18.12 16.39
C LEU A 22 5.17 17.57 14.96
N THR A 23 6.20 16.82 14.56
CA THR A 23 6.26 16.19 13.23
C THR A 23 5.11 15.22 13.02
N LEU A 24 4.73 14.46 14.04
CA LEU A 24 3.59 13.54 13.97
C LEU A 24 2.27 14.31 13.82
N LEU A 25 2.09 15.40 14.57
CA LEU A 25 0.93 16.29 14.44
C LEU A 25 0.83 16.88 13.03
N VAL A 26 1.92 17.44 12.50
CA VAL A 26 1.97 17.99 11.14
C VAL A 26 1.65 16.92 10.09
N SER A 27 2.16 15.70 10.26
CA SER A 27 1.87 14.59 9.33
C SER A 27 0.39 14.22 9.34
N VAL A 28 -0.25 14.20 10.51
CA VAL A 28 -1.69 13.94 10.64
C VAL A 28 -2.50 15.07 10.02
N ILE A 29 -2.14 16.33 10.29
CA ILE A 29 -2.79 17.51 9.70
C ILE A 29 -2.64 17.49 8.18
N MET A 30 -1.46 17.17 7.64
CA MET A 30 -1.26 17.04 6.19
C MET A 30 -2.07 15.88 5.59
N LEU A 31 -2.20 14.76 6.30
CA LEU A 31 -3.02 13.64 5.85
C LEU A 31 -4.52 14.01 5.78
N PHE A 32 -5.01 14.82 6.71
CA PHE A 32 -6.37 15.36 6.66
C PHE A 32 -6.53 16.54 5.70
N GLY A 33 -5.50 17.39 5.57
CA GLY A 33 -5.50 18.60 4.74
C GLY A 33 -5.27 18.36 3.26
N SER A 34 -4.62 17.26 2.88
CA SER A 34 -4.35 16.92 1.47
C SER A 34 -5.61 16.44 0.72
N ALA A 35 -6.75 16.25 1.38
CA ALA A 35 -8.03 15.87 0.76
C ALA A 35 -7.99 14.64 -0.18
N SER A 36 -6.95 13.79 -0.12
CA SER A 36 -6.89 12.58 -0.92
C SER A 36 -7.79 11.52 -0.30
N ARG A 37 -8.97 11.34 -0.88
CA ARG A 37 -9.93 10.27 -0.55
C ARG A 37 -9.25 8.88 -0.52
N ASN A 38 -8.22 8.69 -1.34
CA ASN A 38 -7.42 7.47 -1.40
C ASN A 38 -6.51 7.28 -0.17
N ALA A 39 -5.90 8.35 0.34
CA ALA A 39 -5.02 8.28 1.51
C ALA A 39 -5.80 7.97 2.80
N ILE A 40 -6.97 8.62 2.98
CA ILE A 40 -7.85 8.37 4.13
C ILE A 40 -8.40 6.95 4.08
N SER A 41 -8.93 6.52 2.93
CA SER A 41 -9.45 5.15 2.79
C SER A 41 -8.35 4.09 2.91
N GLY A 42 -7.14 4.34 2.39
CA GLY A 42 -5.98 3.47 2.60
C GLY A 42 -5.61 3.34 4.09
N PHE A 43 -5.60 4.45 4.84
CA PHE A 43 -5.34 4.41 6.28
C PHE A 43 -6.41 3.61 7.06
N ILE A 44 -7.68 3.72 6.65
CA ILE A 44 -8.77 2.91 7.21
C ILE A 44 -8.52 1.43 6.93
N VAL A 45 -8.21 1.05 5.68
CA VAL A 45 -7.90 -0.35 5.32
C VAL A 45 -6.72 -0.88 6.14
N PHE A 46 -5.64 -0.11 6.26
CA PHE A 46 -4.50 -0.48 7.10
C PHE A 46 -4.92 -0.74 8.55
N SER A 47 -5.69 0.17 9.14
CA SER A 47 -6.12 0.10 10.53
C SER A 47 -7.03 -1.12 10.77
N LEU A 48 -7.96 -1.38 9.86
CA LEU A 48 -8.86 -2.53 9.90
C LEU A 48 -8.09 -3.86 9.80
N CYS A 49 -7.17 -3.97 8.84
CA CYS A 49 -6.35 -5.17 8.68
C CYS A 49 -5.46 -5.42 9.91
N TYR A 50 -4.86 -4.37 10.46
CA TYR A 50 -4.02 -4.49 11.65
C TYR A 50 -4.83 -4.93 12.86
N LEU A 51 -6.00 -4.30 13.09
CA LEU A 51 -6.90 -4.68 14.18
C LEU A 51 -7.39 -6.13 14.02
N PHE A 52 -7.78 -6.53 12.82
CA PHE A 52 -8.19 -7.90 12.52
C PHE A 52 -7.10 -8.91 12.88
N MET A 53 -5.84 -8.64 12.49
CA MET A 53 -4.72 -9.53 12.81
C MET A 53 -4.39 -9.57 14.31
N VAL A 54 -4.50 -8.44 15.02
CA VAL A 54 -4.32 -8.39 16.47
C VAL A 54 -5.42 -9.17 17.19
N LEU A 55 -6.67 -9.00 16.77
CA LEU A 55 -7.82 -9.72 17.34
C LEU A 55 -7.73 -11.22 17.10
N ARG A 56 -7.27 -11.64 15.92
CA ARG A 56 -7.08 -13.06 15.59
C ARG A 56 -6.07 -13.78 16.50
N GLU A 57 -5.01 -13.09 16.93
CA GLU A 57 -3.99 -13.65 17.84
C GLU A 57 -4.34 -13.45 19.32
N SER A 58 -5.36 -12.66 19.64
CA SER A 58 -5.80 -12.44 21.02
C SER A 58 -6.60 -13.64 21.55
N LYS A 59 -6.50 -13.91 22.86
CA LYS A 59 -7.33 -14.92 23.56
C LYS A 59 -8.79 -14.48 23.74
N ILE A 60 -9.28 -13.57 22.90
CA ILE A 60 -10.66 -13.10 22.94
C ILE A 60 -11.56 -14.24 22.44
N GLY A 61 -12.69 -14.45 23.12
CA GLY A 61 -13.63 -15.51 22.77
C GLY A 61 -14.08 -15.42 21.31
N GLN A 62 -14.17 -16.57 20.63
CA GLN A 62 -14.43 -16.68 19.20
C GLN A 62 -15.71 -15.95 18.75
N ARG A 63 -16.70 -15.80 19.64
CA ARG A 63 -17.93 -15.02 19.41
C ARG A 63 -17.69 -13.51 19.29
N VAL A 64 -16.86 -12.94 20.15
CA VAL A 64 -16.52 -11.51 20.11
C VAL A 64 -15.69 -11.20 18.88
N ARG A 65 -14.78 -12.10 18.52
CA ARG A 65 -14.00 -12.00 17.29
C ARG A 65 -14.90 -12.01 16.05
N PHE A 66 -15.83 -12.95 15.93
CA PHE A 66 -16.80 -13.00 14.84
C PHE A 66 -17.64 -11.71 14.77
N PHE A 67 -18.09 -11.19 15.92
CA PHE A 67 -18.80 -9.92 15.98
C PHE A 67 -17.98 -8.75 15.44
N VAL A 68 -16.70 -8.63 15.80
CA VAL A 68 -15.85 -7.55 15.27
C VAL A 68 -15.58 -7.73 13.78
N GLU A 69 -15.33 -8.96 13.32
CA GLU A 69 -15.15 -9.27 11.90
C GLU A 69 -16.42 -8.91 11.08
N CYS A 70 -17.61 -9.26 11.57
CA CYS A 70 -18.88 -8.86 10.98
C CYS A 70 -19.11 -7.35 11.03
N THR A 71 -18.79 -6.67 12.13
CA THR A 71 -18.93 -5.20 12.23
C THR A 71 -18.01 -4.49 11.24
N ILE A 72 -16.77 -4.97 11.07
CA ILE A 72 -15.85 -4.44 10.05
C ILE A 72 -16.42 -4.65 8.66
N ALA A 73 -16.91 -5.86 8.35
CA ALA A 73 -17.54 -6.14 7.06
C ALA A 73 -18.78 -5.28 6.80
N ILE A 74 -19.62 -5.08 7.82
CA ILE A 74 -20.80 -4.21 7.76
C ILE A 74 -20.39 -2.75 7.55
N ILE A 75 -19.36 -2.25 8.24
CA ILE A 75 -18.85 -0.88 8.03
C ILE A 75 -18.33 -0.71 6.60
N VAL A 76 -17.62 -1.69 6.06
CA VAL A 76 -17.14 -1.67 4.67
C VAL A 76 -18.32 -1.68 3.70
N VAL A 77 -19.29 -2.59 3.88
CA VAL A 77 -20.50 -2.68 3.06
C VAL A 77 -21.31 -1.40 3.15
N LEU A 78 -21.49 -0.82 4.34
CA LEU A 78 -22.20 0.43 4.57
C LEU A 78 -21.47 1.61 3.93
N PHE A 79 -20.13 1.65 3.99
CA PHE A 79 -19.34 2.69 3.31
C PHE A 79 -19.52 2.65 1.79
N PHE A 80 -19.53 1.45 1.21
CA PHE A 80 -19.83 1.25 -0.21
C PHE A 80 -21.30 1.52 -0.55
N SER A 81 -22.25 1.16 0.33
CA SER A 81 -23.68 1.32 0.10
C SER A 81 -24.18 2.75 0.31
N TYR A 82 -23.62 3.51 1.26
CA TYR A 82 -23.93 4.94 1.42
C TYR A 82 -23.41 5.76 0.23
N GLY A 83 -22.35 5.31 -0.43
CA GLY A 83 -21.93 5.83 -1.73
C GLY A 83 -22.92 5.51 -2.87
N LEU A 84 -23.68 4.41 -2.75
CA LEU A 84 -24.67 3.94 -3.74
C LEU A 84 -26.05 4.59 -3.58
N THR A 85 -26.40 5.14 -2.42
CA THR A 85 -27.74 5.69 -2.17
C THR A 85 -27.99 7.09 -2.75
N GLY A 86 -27.02 7.68 -3.45
CA GLY A 86 -27.19 9.01 -4.06
C GLY A 86 -26.32 9.34 -5.28
N LEU A 87 -25.39 8.46 -5.67
CA LEU A 87 -24.56 8.61 -6.87
C LEU A 87 -24.74 7.36 -7.73
N SER A 88 -25.10 7.53 -8.99
CA SER A 88 -25.12 6.39 -9.91
C SER A 88 -23.71 5.80 -9.98
N PHE A 89 -23.58 4.48 -10.11
CA PHE A 89 -22.27 3.83 -10.26
C PHE A 89 -21.47 4.42 -11.43
N SER A 90 -22.19 4.87 -12.47
CA SER A 90 -21.70 5.70 -13.57
C SER A 90 -21.07 7.00 -13.08
N ASP A 91 -21.76 7.80 -12.25
CA ASP A 91 -21.22 9.06 -11.70
C ASP A 91 -20.00 8.84 -10.80
N LEU A 92 -19.93 7.73 -10.06
CA LEU A 92 -18.75 7.36 -9.27
C LEU A 92 -17.54 7.02 -10.15
N LEU A 93 -17.75 6.38 -11.30
CA LEU A 93 -16.70 6.08 -12.28
C LEU A 93 -16.27 7.32 -13.08
N ASN A 94 -17.24 8.16 -13.47
CA ASN A 94 -17.03 9.44 -14.15
C ASN A 94 -16.24 10.41 -13.27
N GLN A 95 -16.64 10.59 -11.99
CA GLN A 95 -15.93 11.44 -11.03
C GLN A 95 -14.54 10.93 -10.63
N SER A 96 -14.22 9.68 -10.94
CA SER A 96 -12.93 9.05 -10.62
C SER A 96 -11.95 9.01 -11.80
N ASN A 97 -12.29 9.58 -12.97
CA ASN A 97 -11.57 9.40 -14.24
C ASN A 97 -11.44 7.92 -14.70
N ARG A 98 -12.19 6.99 -14.10
CA ARG A 98 -12.05 5.54 -14.35
C ARG A 98 -12.95 5.01 -15.47
N GLU A 99 -13.87 5.82 -15.95
CA GLU A 99 -14.69 5.51 -17.13
C GLU A 99 -13.83 5.36 -18.38
N THR A 100 -12.89 6.28 -18.57
CA THR A 100 -11.97 6.28 -19.71
C THR A 100 -11.06 5.04 -19.76
N LEU A 101 -10.78 4.41 -18.61
CA LEU A 101 -10.07 3.14 -18.53
C LEU A 101 -10.85 2.00 -19.20
N LEU A 102 -12.16 1.91 -18.93
CA LEU A 102 -13.01 0.83 -19.40
C LEU A 102 -13.56 1.09 -20.81
N GLU A 103 -13.85 2.34 -21.14
CA GLU A 103 -14.44 2.70 -22.43
C GLU A 103 -13.42 2.91 -23.54
N VAL A 104 -12.20 3.36 -23.19
CA VAL A 104 -11.19 3.75 -24.18
C VAL A 104 -9.92 2.91 -24.04
N ALA A 105 -9.32 2.86 -22.86
CA ALA A 105 -8.00 2.26 -22.69
C ALA A 105 -8.02 0.73 -22.88
N LEU A 106 -8.95 0.02 -22.23
CA LEU A 106 -9.07 -1.43 -22.34
C LEU A 106 -9.47 -1.90 -23.77
N PRO A 107 -10.47 -1.29 -24.44
CA PRO A 107 -10.79 -1.66 -25.82
C PRO A 107 -9.65 -1.34 -26.80
N THR A 108 -8.92 -0.25 -26.60
CA THR A 108 -7.75 0.10 -27.42
C THR A 108 -6.64 -0.94 -27.27
N PHE A 109 -6.39 -1.40 -26.04
CA PHE A 109 -5.45 -2.49 -25.78
C PHE A 109 -5.87 -3.79 -26.45
N LEU A 110 -7.14 -4.20 -26.32
CA LEU A 110 -7.65 -5.42 -26.95
C LEU A 110 -7.57 -5.37 -28.49
N LYS A 111 -7.80 -4.21 -29.11
CA LYS A 111 -7.70 -4.01 -30.56
C LYS A 111 -6.27 -3.84 -31.07
N SER A 112 -5.31 -3.60 -30.19
CA SER A 112 -3.91 -3.33 -30.58
C SER A 112 -3.16 -4.52 -31.15
N GLY A 113 -3.65 -5.75 -30.94
CA GLY A 113 -2.94 -6.99 -31.27
C GLY A 113 -1.74 -7.30 -30.35
N ARG A 114 -1.44 -6.44 -29.37
CA ARG A 114 -0.29 -6.58 -28.46
C ARG A 114 -0.66 -7.11 -27.08
N MET A 115 -1.75 -7.87 -26.97
CA MET A 115 -2.30 -8.31 -25.68
C MET A 115 -1.31 -9.13 -24.82
N VAL A 116 -0.38 -9.84 -25.47
CA VAL A 116 0.61 -10.70 -24.79
C VAL A 116 1.72 -9.88 -24.11
N VAL A 117 2.23 -8.85 -24.80
CA VAL A 117 3.43 -8.09 -24.40
C VAL A 117 3.14 -6.67 -23.94
N GLY A 118 1.92 -6.16 -24.17
CA GLY A 118 1.53 -4.80 -23.84
C GLY A 118 1.84 -3.76 -24.92
N LEU A 119 1.38 -2.54 -24.68
CA LEU A 119 1.62 -1.37 -25.53
C LEU A 119 3.02 -0.76 -25.31
N GLY A 120 3.72 -1.16 -24.25
CA GLY A 120 5.02 -0.64 -23.82
C GLY A 120 4.95 0.03 -22.44
N LEU A 121 6.06 0.05 -21.71
CA LEU A 121 6.16 0.77 -20.44
C LEU A 121 6.42 2.26 -20.73
N ALA A 122 5.45 3.11 -20.40
CA ALA A 122 5.57 4.56 -20.47
C ALA A 122 4.93 5.18 -19.21
N SER A 123 5.34 6.39 -18.82
CA SER A 123 4.74 7.05 -17.66
C SER A 123 3.23 7.25 -17.86
N ASN A 124 2.48 7.22 -16.76
CA ASN A 124 1.03 7.46 -16.80
C ASN A 124 0.70 8.83 -17.43
N GLU A 125 1.58 9.82 -17.25
CA GLU A 125 1.47 11.16 -17.85
C GLU A 125 1.53 11.13 -19.38
N ILE A 126 2.43 10.33 -19.98
CA ILE A 126 2.55 10.20 -21.44
C ILE A 126 1.27 9.60 -22.03
N TYR A 127 0.66 8.64 -21.31
CA TYR A 127 -0.65 8.12 -21.67
C TYR A 127 -1.74 9.19 -21.49
N GLY A 128 -1.80 9.87 -20.35
CA GLY A 128 -2.79 10.93 -20.09
C GLY A 128 -2.74 12.11 -21.06
N LEU A 129 -1.55 12.46 -21.55
CA LEU A 129 -1.31 13.50 -22.56
C LEU A 129 -1.50 13.01 -24.01
N ASN A 130 -1.88 11.74 -24.22
CA ASN A 130 -2.02 11.13 -25.55
C ASN A 130 -0.75 11.25 -26.41
N GLN A 131 0.43 11.18 -25.80
CA GLN A 131 1.71 11.24 -26.49
C GLN A 131 2.17 9.87 -27.01
N THR A 132 1.34 8.83 -26.85
CA THR A 132 1.57 7.52 -27.46
C THR A 132 0.74 7.35 -28.74
N PRO A 133 1.10 6.41 -29.63
CA PRO A 133 0.28 6.09 -30.80
C PRO A 133 -1.14 5.58 -30.45
N TYR A 134 -1.38 5.26 -29.18
CA TYR A 134 -2.65 4.78 -28.67
C TYR A 134 -3.34 5.90 -27.90
N LYS A 135 -4.58 6.21 -28.30
CA LYS A 135 -5.40 7.18 -27.58
C LYS A 135 -5.89 6.54 -26.29
N THR A 136 -5.23 6.86 -25.19
CA THR A 136 -5.55 6.41 -23.85
C THR A 136 -5.60 7.64 -22.96
N TYR A 137 -6.39 7.63 -21.90
CA TYR A 137 -6.40 8.73 -20.93
C TYR A 137 -5.55 8.35 -19.71
N TRP A 138 -5.61 9.16 -18.65
CA TRP A 138 -4.97 8.88 -17.36
C TRP A 138 -5.35 7.48 -16.86
N LEU A 139 -4.36 6.62 -16.73
CA LEU A 139 -4.55 5.23 -16.35
C LEU A 139 -4.50 5.06 -14.83
N ASP A 140 -5.35 5.78 -14.09
CA ASP A 140 -5.34 5.88 -12.61
C ASP A 140 -5.88 4.61 -11.91
N ASN A 141 -5.29 3.47 -12.28
CA ASN A 141 -5.46 2.14 -11.75
C ASN A 141 -4.24 1.31 -12.15
N SER A 142 -3.42 0.93 -11.18
CA SER A 142 -2.18 0.18 -11.45
C SER A 142 -2.41 -1.16 -12.13
N TYR A 143 -3.50 -1.85 -11.83
CA TYR A 143 -3.75 -3.19 -12.38
C TYR A 143 -4.04 -3.11 -13.88
N ILE A 144 -4.86 -2.14 -14.28
CA ILE A 144 -5.14 -1.89 -15.69
C ILE A 144 -3.90 -1.30 -16.36
N TYR A 145 -3.17 -0.41 -15.69
CA TYR A 145 -1.91 0.12 -16.21
C TYR A 145 -0.90 -1.00 -16.51
N VAL A 146 -0.68 -1.94 -15.58
CA VAL A 146 0.22 -3.09 -15.79
C VAL A 146 -0.27 -3.93 -16.97
N LEU A 147 -1.57 -4.23 -17.03
CA LEU A 147 -2.15 -4.98 -18.14
C LEU A 147 -1.92 -4.30 -19.50
N ILE A 148 -2.19 -2.99 -19.58
CA ILE A 148 -2.06 -2.24 -20.83
C ILE A 148 -0.58 -2.11 -21.25
N THR A 149 0.32 -1.82 -20.30
CA THR A 149 1.73 -1.56 -20.61
C THR A 149 2.54 -2.82 -20.88
N SER A 150 2.25 -3.90 -20.16
CA SER A 150 3.08 -5.13 -20.16
C SER A 150 2.33 -6.40 -20.59
N GLY A 151 1.03 -6.28 -20.87
CA GLY A 151 0.21 -7.39 -21.35
C GLY A 151 0.02 -8.50 -20.33
N TYR A 152 -0.49 -9.64 -20.80
CA TYR A 152 -0.72 -10.80 -19.94
C TYR A 152 0.57 -11.35 -19.33
N LEU A 153 1.70 -11.30 -20.05
CA LEU A 153 2.99 -11.74 -19.50
C LEU A 153 3.38 -10.92 -18.27
N GLY A 154 3.30 -9.59 -18.36
CA GLY A 154 3.60 -8.73 -17.23
C GLY A 154 2.62 -8.91 -16.07
N CYS A 155 1.32 -9.12 -16.34
CA CYS A 155 0.36 -9.47 -15.29
C CYS A 155 0.79 -10.73 -14.51
N VAL A 156 1.25 -11.78 -15.20
CA VAL A 156 1.74 -13.00 -14.54
C VAL A 156 2.95 -12.69 -13.66
N PHE A 157 3.92 -11.93 -14.16
CA PHE A 157 5.08 -11.52 -13.36
C PHE A 157 4.69 -10.73 -12.11
N TYR A 158 3.79 -9.75 -12.25
CA TYR A 158 3.33 -8.94 -11.12
C TYR A 158 2.58 -9.78 -10.09
N VAL A 159 1.73 -10.72 -10.52
CA VAL A 159 1.04 -11.66 -9.62
C VAL A 159 2.06 -12.50 -8.85
N ILE A 160 3.07 -13.06 -9.53
CA ILE A 160 4.14 -13.84 -8.90
C ILE A 160 4.89 -12.97 -7.86
N MET A 161 5.26 -11.73 -8.20
CA MET A 161 5.94 -10.82 -7.28
C MET A 161 5.07 -10.50 -6.05
N THR A 162 3.78 -10.26 -6.24
CA THR A 162 2.83 -10.05 -5.14
C THR A 162 2.74 -11.28 -4.24
N ILE A 163 2.67 -12.49 -4.81
CA ILE A 163 2.65 -13.73 -4.03
C ILE A 163 3.95 -13.88 -3.23
N ILE A 164 5.11 -13.67 -3.85
CA ILE A 164 6.42 -13.73 -3.17
C ILE A 164 6.48 -12.72 -2.03
N LEU A 165 6.00 -11.49 -2.24
CA LEU A 165 5.93 -10.45 -1.22
C LEU A 165 5.11 -10.93 -0.01
N PHE A 166 3.88 -11.39 -0.21
CA PHE A 166 3.03 -11.84 0.90
C PHE A 166 3.57 -13.08 1.61
N VAL A 167 4.07 -14.06 0.86
CA VAL A 167 4.68 -15.27 1.43
C VAL A 167 5.91 -14.91 2.26
N GLY A 168 6.77 -14.03 1.76
CA GLY A 168 7.97 -13.61 2.46
C GLY A 168 7.67 -12.75 3.70
N LEU A 169 6.71 -11.82 3.62
CA LEU A 169 6.27 -11.03 4.78
C LEU A 169 5.64 -11.91 5.87
N ASN A 170 4.94 -12.99 5.50
CA ASN A 170 4.36 -13.92 6.46
C ASN A 170 5.42 -14.75 7.23
N ARG A 171 6.64 -14.85 6.69
CA ARG A 171 7.78 -15.54 7.33
C ARG A 171 8.56 -14.67 8.32
N VAL A 172 8.21 -13.40 8.50
CA VAL A 172 8.85 -12.53 9.51
C VAL A 172 8.60 -13.08 10.91
N ALA A 173 9.67 -13.35 11.66
CA ALA A 173 9.62 -14.01 12.97
C ALA A 173 8.97 -13.14 14.06
N ASN A 174 9.18 -11.82 13.99
CA ASN A 174 8.56 -10.90 14.93
C ASN A 174 7.08 -10.71 14.60
N HIS A 175 6.20 -11.37 15.37
CA HIS A 175 4.74 -11.32 15.21
C HIS A 175 4.17 -9.89 15.16
N ALA A 176 4.69 -8.96 15.96
CA ALA A 176 4.21 -7.59 15.96
C ALA A 176 4.57 -6.84 14.66
N LEU A 177 5.79 -7.02 14.16
CA LEU A 177 6.22 -6.40 12.90
C LEU A 177 5.56 -7.07 11.69
N ARG A 178 5.40 -8.40 11.72
CA ARG A 178 4.68 -9.15 10.69
C ARG A 178 3.28 -8.59 10.43
N LYS A 179 2.51 -8.34 11.49
CA LYS A 179 1.17 -7.73 11.39
C LYS A 179 1.19 -6.37 10.71
N ILE A 180 2.16 -5.53 11.09
CA ILE A 180 2.33 -4.20 10.51
C ILE A 180 2.68 -4.32 9.03
N PHE A 181 3.66 -5.15 8.65
CA PHE A 181 4.08 -5.29 7.27
C PHE A 181 3.00 -5.88 6.37
N LEU A 182 2.27 -6.91 6.83
CA LEU A 182 1.16 -7.48 6.08
C LEU A 182 0.02 -6.48 5.90
N SER A 183 -0.32 -5.72 6.95
CA SER A 183 -1.36 -4.66 6.85
C SER A 183 -0.92 -3.54 5.91
N LEU A 184 0.36 -3.18 5.93
CA LEU A 184 0.93 -2.19 5.00
C LEU A 184 0.92 -2.69 3.56
N ALA A 185 1.26 -3.97 3.32
CA ALA A 185 1.19 -4.58 2.00
C ALA A 185 -0.25 -4.62 1.46
N ILE A 186 -1.24 -4.93 2.29
CA ILE A 186 -2.66 -4.88 1.88
C ILE A 186 -3.08 -3.46 1.54
N MET A 187 -2.74 -2.48 2.39
CA MET A 187 -3.00 -1.06 2.09
C MET A 187 -2.34 -0.64 0.77
N TYR A 188 -1.10 -1.06 0.52
CA TYR A 188 -0.38 -0.78 -0.71
C TYR A 188 -1.10 -1.34 -1.95
N MET A 189 -1.56 -2.60 -1.89
CA MET A 189 -2.37 -3.20 -2.96
C MET A 189 -3.71 -2.47 -3.13
N TYR A 190 -4.33 -2.02 -2.04
CA TYR A 190 -5.56 -1.23 -2.12
C TYR A 190 -5.33 0.12 -2.81
N SER A 191 -4.27 0.86 -2.44
CA SER A 191 -3.91 2.13 -3.09
C SER A 191 -3.65 1.97 -4.59
N ALA A 192 -3.11 0.82 -5.01
CA ALA A 192 -2.89 0.50 -6.42
C ALA A 192 -4.20 0.40 -7.25
N MET A 193 -5.38 0.28 -6.62
CA MET A 193 -6.66 0.34 -7.33
C MET A 193 -7.01 1.75 -7.80
N PHE A 194 -6.46 2.77 -7.15
CA PHE A 194 -6.87 4.15 -7.33
C PHE A 194 -5.81 5.02 -8.02
N GLU A 195 -4.56 4.55 -8.08
CA GLU A 195 -3.40 5.26 -8.64
C GLU A 195 -2.41 4.26 -9.27
N THR A 196 -1.52 4.73 -10.15
CA THR A 196 -0.43 3.94 -10.76
C THR A 196 0.78 3.78 -9.83
N THR A 197 0.60 3.08 -8.72
CA THR A 197 1.58 2.88 -7.66
C THR A 197 2.11 1.46 -7.55
N LEU A 198 1.60 0.45 -8.25
CA LEU A 198 2.10 -0.93 -8.11
C LEU A 198 3.47 -1.12 -8.75
N PHE A 199 4.50 -1.32 -7.93
CA PHE A 199 5.92 -1.54 -8.31
C PHE A 199 6.47 -0.57 -9.37
N TRP A 200 5.92 0.64 -9.45
CA TRP A 200 6.26 1.64 -10.46
C TRP A 200 7.37 2.60 -9.97
N ALA A 201 8.44 2.75 -10.74
CA ALA A 201 9.57 3.62 -10.38
C ALA A 201 9.23 5.13 -10.44
N GLY A 202 8.10 5.52 -11.04
CA GLY A 202 7.71 6.93 -11.13
C GLY A 202 7.05 7.52 -9.87
N VAL A 203 6.74 6.71 -8.84
CA VAL A 203 6.02 7.19 -7.65
C VAL A 203 6.90 7.19 -6.41
N MET A 204 6.99 8.34 -5.74
CA MET A 204 7.74 8.52 -4.49
C MET A 204 7.39 7.47 -3.42
N GLN A 205 6.11 7.12 -3.30
CA GLN A 205 5.61 6.11 -2.37
C GLN A 205 6.34 4.76 -2.51
N ASN A 206 6.68 4.36 -3.73
CA ASN A 206 7.36 3.08 -3.97
C ASN A 206 8.80 3.09 -3.50
N TYR A 207 9.50 4.21 -3.61
CA TYR A 207 10.85 4.34 -3.06
C TYR A 207 10.88 4.12 -1.55
N ILE A 208 9.79 4.41 -0.84
CA ILE A 208 9.69 4.19 0.60
C ILE A 208 9.21 2.76 0.90
N TYR A 209 8.08 2.35 0.33
CA TYR A 209 7.45 1.06 0.67
C TYR A 209 8.26 -0.13 0.17
N MET A 210 8.88 -0.06 -1.01
CA MET A 210 9.69 -1.16 -1.53
C MET A 210 10.93 -1.39 -0.68
N ILE A 211 11.61 -0.34 -0.23
CA ILE A 211 12.76 -0.48 0.68
C ILE A 211 12.32 -1.16 1.98
N ILE A 212 11.19 -0.73 2.55
CA ILE A 212 10.64 -1.33 3.76
C ILE A 212 10.34 -2.82 3.55
N PHE A 213 9.69 -3.18 2.46
CA PHE A 213 9.37 -4.58 2.14
C PHE A 213 10.64 -5.40 1.93
N LEU A 214 11.63 -4.88 1.19
CA LEU A 214 12.91 -5.56 0.98
C LEU A 214 13.67 -5.78 2.29
N VAL A 215 13.72 -4.78 3.18
CA VAL A 215 14.33 -4.92 4.51
C VAL A 215 13.56 -5.92 5.38
N ALA A 216 12.24 -5.98 5.26
CA ALA A 216 11.45 -6.99 5.95
C ALA A 216 11.75 -8.40 5.44
N LEU A 217 11.89 -8.56 4.11
CA LEU A 217 12.18 -9.82 3.44
C LEU A 217 13.62 -10.30 3.67
N SER A 218 14.59 -9.39 3.86
CA SER A 218 16.00 -9.75 4.08
C SER A 218 16.27 -10.44 5.42
N GLY A 219 15.27 -10.53 6.31
CA GLY A 219 15.43 -11.14 7.63
C GLY A 219 16.13 -10.23 8.64
N CYS A 220 16.32 -8.94 8.33
CA CYS A 220 16.90 -7.95 9.25
C CYS A 220 16.19 -7.92 10.62
N PHE A 221 14.88 -8.20 10.64
CA PHE A 221 14.08 -8.24 11.87
C PHE A 221 13.99 -9.63 12.54
N ASN A 222 14.66 -10.64 11.99
CA ASN A 222 14.67 -12.01 12.51
C ASN A 222 15.88 -12.30 13.40
N ASN A 223 16.90 -11.42 13.44
CA ASN A 223 18.14 -11.66 14.16
C ASN A 223 18.23 -10.87 15.48
N PRO A 224 18.14 -11.52 16.66
CA PRO A 224 18.36 -10.86 17.96
C PRO A 224 19.82 -10.41 18.16
N SER A 225 20.77 -10.91 17.36
CA SER A 225 22.19 -10.53 17.40
C SER A 225 22.48 -9.11 16.91
N SER A 226 21.59 -8.52 16.10
CA SER A 226 21.71 -7.12 15.66
C SER A 226 21.53 -6.13 16.81
N ASP A 227 20.72 -6.47 17.81
CA ASP A 227 20.45 -5.56 18.93
C ASP A 227 21.63 -5.52 19.93
N ASN A 228 22.34 -6.64 20.09
CA ASN A 228 23.54 -6.71 20.96
C ASN A 228 24.73 -5.93 20.40
N ASN A 229 24.93 -5.94 19.07
CA ASN A 229 26.02 -5.17 18.46
C ASN A 229 25.76 -3.66 18.49
N ILE A 230 24.51 -3.21 18.35
CA ILE A 230 24.16 -1.79 18.45
C ILE A 230 24.29 -1.30 19.90
N GLN A 231 23.88 -2.12 20.88
CA GLN A 231 24.09 -1.78 22.29
C GLN A 231 25.57 -1.69 22.66
N ASN A 232 26.41 -2.62 22.18
CA ASN A 232 27.87 -2.58 22.41
C ASN A 232 28.58 -1.40 21.73
N ILE A 233 28.10 -0.93 20.58
CA ILE A 233 28.64 0.29 19.94
C ILE A 233 28.21 1.55 20.71
N SER A 234 26.97 1.59 21.22
CA SER A 234 26.49 2.71 22.03
C SER A 234 27.16 2.81 23.41
N SER A 235 27.49 1.68 24.05
CA SER A 235 28.16 1.65 25.35
C SER A 235 29.65 1.99 25.26
N ASN A 236 30.30 1.67 24.13
CA ASN A 236 31.70 2.05 23.89
C ASN A 236 31.89 3.53 23.52
N ASN A 237 30.87 4.19 22.95
CA ASN A 237 30.92 5.62 22.63
C ASN A 237 30.57 6.55 23.81
N VAL A 238 30.13 6.00 24.95
CA VAL A 238 29.90 6.76 26.19
C VAL A 238 31.12 6.68 27.14
N LYS A 239 32.15 5.90 26.80
CA LYS A 239 33.37 5.70 27.61
C LYS A 239 34.65 6.28 26.98
N LYS A 240 34.55 7.30 26.13
CA LYS A 240 35.71 8.09 25.69
C LYS A 240 35.49 9.57 25.92
#